data_AF-A0A127K6X1-F1
#
_entry.id   AF-A0A127K6X1-F1
#
_cell.length_a   1.000
_cell.length_b   1.000
_cell.length_c   1.000
_cell.angle_alpha   90.00
_cell.angle_beta   90.00
_cell.angle_gamma   90.00
#
_symmetry.space_group_name_H-M   'P 1'
#
loop_
_entity.id
_entity.type
_entity.pdbx_description
1 polymer ?
#
loop_
_entity_poly.entity_id
_entity_poly.type
_entity_poly.pdbx_seq_one_letter_code
_entity_poly.pdbx_strand_id
1 'polypeptide(L)'
;MIPSPSDSPLDVRVELADCTDKAGLLRRFAEAFRFPDWFGHNWDALADCLTDLSWLPAPAYRVVLCNSSTLRTTHPDVLATTFDILDDTTRCWAEAGIAFSVEVMEDDAPSASARPPHDAPR
;
A
#
# COMPACT_ATOMS: atom_id res chain seq x y z
N MET A 1 -26.98 9.35 0.88
CA MET A 1 -26.55 8.20 0.07
C MET A 1 -25.57 7.43 0.94
N ILE A 2 -25.98 6.28 1.47
CA ILE A 2 -25.16 5.44 2.35
C ILE A 2 -24.64 4.30 1.47
N PRO A 3 -23.33 4.08 1.36
CA PRO A 3 -22.80 3.00 0.53
C PRO A 3 -23.27 1.65 1.11
N SER A 4 -23.77 0.78 0.23
CA SER A 4 -24.19 -0.58 0.59
C SER A 4 -23.00 -1.39 1.13
N PRO A 5 -23.14 -2.14 2.23
CA PRO A 5 -22.03 -2.81 2.92
C PRO A 5 -21.46 -4.05 2.21
N SER A 6 -21.90 -4.39 1.00
CA SER A 6 -21.35 -5.53 0.24
C SER A 6 -20.08 -5.19 -0.54
N ASP A 7 -19.71 -3.92 -0.59
CA ASP A 7 -18.57 -3.42 -1.33
C ASP A 7 -17.40 -3.15 -0.37
N SER A 8 -16.78 -4.22 0.11
CA SER A 8 -15.62 -4.08 1.00
C SER A 8 -14.42 -3.64 0.18
N PRO A 9 -13.67 -2.60 0.61
CA PRO A 9 -12.47 -2.20 -0.10
C PRO A 9 -11.44 -3.32 -0.04
N LEU A 10 -10.62 -3.40 -1.07
CA LEU A 10 -9.44 -4.24 -1.05
C LEU A 10 -8.39 -3.58 -0.16
N ASP A 11 -8.13 -4.20 1.00
CA ASP A 11 -7.04 -3.81 1.89
C ASP A 11 -5.69 -4.22 1.29
N VAL A 12 -4.89 -3.22 0.90
CA VAL A 12 -3.52 -3.36 0.40
C VAL A 12 -2.57 -2.86 1.48
N ARG A 13 -1.85 -3.78 2.10
CA ARG A 13 -0.89 -3.47 3.16
C ARG A 13 0.53 -3.38 2.59
N VAL A 14 1.17 -2.24 2.78
CA VAL A 14 2.54 -1.99 2.35
C VAL A 14 3.43 -1.96 3.59
N GLU A 15 4.24 -3.01 3.75
CA GLU A 15 5.16 -3.14 4.88
C GLU A 15 6.46 -2.38 4.60
N LEU A 16 6.64 -1.23 5.23
CA LEU A 16 7.83 -0.39 5.08
C LEU A 16 8.87 -0.63 6.19
N ALA A 17 8.70 -1.68 7.00
CA ALA A 17 9.67 -2.10 7.99
C ALA A 17 11.07 -2.27 7.36
N ASP A 18 12.07 -1.65 8.00
CA ASP A 18 13.47 -1.60 7.56
C ASP A 18 13.70 -1.03 6.15
N CYS A 19 12.70 -0.34 5.58
CA CYS A 19 12.86 0.31 4.29
C CYS A 19 13.63 1.62 4.46
N THR A 20 14.84 1.68 3.91
CA THR A 20 15.72 2.86 3.98
C THR A 20 15.91 3.57 2.65
N ASP A 21 15.37 3.05 1.55
CA ASP A 21 15.68 3.56 0.21
C ASP A 21 14.45 3.54 -0.70
N LYS A 22 14.46 4.43 -1.71
CA LYS A 22 13.45 4.48 -2.78
C LYS A 22 13.24 3.12 -3.43
N ALA A 23 14.32 2.40 -3.74
CA ALA A 23 14.23 1.09 -4.39
C ALA A 23 13.54 0.05 -3.52
N GLY A 24 13.78 0.09 -2.19
CA GLY A 24 13.07 -0.76 -1.22
C GLY A 24 11.59 -0.43 -1.21
N LEU A 25 11.24 0.86 -1.13
CA LEU A 25 9.85 1.31 -1.10
C LEU A 25 9.09 0.84 -2.35
N LEU A 26 9.66 1.07 -3.53
CA LEU A 26 9.04 0.66 -4.79
C LEU A 26 8.85 -0.86 -4.88
N ARG A 27 9.77 -1.65 -4.32
CA ARG A 27 9.59 -3.10 -4.21
C ARG A 27 8.44 -3.47 -3.28
N ARG A 28 8.33 -2.83 -2.11
CA ARG A 28 7.22 -3.10 -1.17
C ARG A 28 5.86 -2.79 -1.78
N PHE A 29 5.76 -1.69 -2.54
CA PHE A 29 4.55 -1.37 -3.31
C PHE A 29 4.26 -2.43 -4.38
N ALA A 30 5.27 -2.82 -5.17
CA ALA A 30 5.12 -3.84 -6.19
C ALA A 30 4.65 -5.19 -5.61
N GLU A 31 5.21 -5.60 -4.47
CA GLU A 31 4.79 -6.83 -3.77
C GLU A 31 3.34 -6.72 -3.24
N ALA A 32 2.98 -5.59 -2.62
CA ALA A 32 1.66 -5.38 -2.04
C ALA A 32 0.54 -5.30 -3.08
N PHE A 33 0.76 -4.57 -4.18
CA PHE A 33 -0.19 -4.40 -5.27
C PHE A 33 -0.08 -5.47 -6.36
N ARG A 34 0.83 -6.44 -6.19
CA ARG A 34 1.12 -7.51 -7.17
C ARG A 34 1.39 -6.95 -8.55
N PHE A 35 2.25 -5.93 -8.61
CA PHE A 35 2.63 -5.32 -9.87
C PHE A 35 3.27 -6.35 -10.80
N PRO A 36 3.06 -6.20 -12.11
CA PRO A 36 3.61 -7.12 -13.10
C PRO A 36 5.14 -7.02 -13.22
N ASP A 37 5.76 -8.08 -13.76
CA ASP A 37 7.23 -8.20 -13.86
C ASP A 37 7.91 -7.09 -14.69
N TRP A 38 7.16 -6.36 -15.52
CA TRP A 38 7.65 -5.23 -16.30
C TRP A 38 7.74 -3.92 -15.51
N PHE A 39 7.39 -3.93 -14.22
CA PHE A 39 7.45 -2.75 -13.35
C PHE A 39 8.84 -2.08 -13.40
N GLY A 40 8.87 -0.83 -13.83
CA GLY A 40 10.11 -0.10 -14.13
C GLY A 40 10.89 0.41 -12.91
N HIS A 41 10.48 0.07 -11.67
CA HIS A 41 11.12 0.47 -10.41
C HIS A 41 11.48 1.97 -10.35
N ASN A 42 10.58 2.82 -10.80
CA ASN A 42 10.72 4.28 -10.76
C ASN A 42 9.41 4.95 -10.30
N TRP A 43 9.43 6.27 -10.10
CA TRP A 43 8.26 7.02 -9.59
C TRP A 43 7.12 7.10 -10.60
N ASP A 44 7.46 7.25 -11.88
CA ASP A 44 6.51 7.33 -12.99
C ASP A 44 5.79 5.99 -13.17
N ALA A 45 6.54 4.88 -13.16
CA ALA A 45 6.00 3.51 -13.17
C ALA A 45 5.15 3.21 -11.94
N LEU A 46 5.47 3.77 -10.76
CA LEU A 46 4.62 3.65 -9.57
C LEU A 46 3.28 4.34 -9.79
N ALA A 47 3.30 5.59 -10.26
CA ALA A 47 2.08 6.34 -10.54
C ALA A 47 1.21 5.65 -11.62
N ASP A 48 1.84 5.20 -12.70
CA ASP A 48 1.18 4.47 -13.79
C ASP A 48 0.50 3.19 -13.28
N CYS A 49 1.23 2.34 -12.52
CA CYS A 49 0.64 1.12 -11.96
C CYS A 49 -0.40 1.38 -10.85
N LEU A 50 -0.33 2.50 -10.12
CA LEU A 50 -1.31 2.85 -9.10
C LEU A 50 -2.60 3.40 -9.70
N THR A 51 -2.52 4.03 -10.88
CA THR A 51 -3.65 4.56 -11.63
C THR A 51 -4.25 3.52 -12.60
N ASP A 52 -3.47 2.51 -13.00
CA ASP A 52 -3.94 1.32 -13.72
C ASP A 52 -3.83 0.06 -12.85
N LEU A 53 -4.87 -0.22 -12.07
CA LEU A 53 -4.98 -1.48 -11.30
C LEU A 53 -5.84 -2.51 -12.02
N SER A 54 -5.73 -2.56 -13.36
CA SER A 54 -6.56 -3.40 -14.23
C SER A 54 -6.44 -4.90 -13.92
N TRP A 55 -5.29 -5.34 -13.39
CA TRP A 55 -5.04 -6.72 -12.95
C TRP A 55 -5.57 -7.05 -11.53
N LEU A 56 -5.94 -6.04 -10.75
CA LEU A 56 -6.43 -6.19 -9.37
C LEU A 56 -7.78 -5.48 -9.19
N PRO A 57 -8.82 -5.85 -9.96
CA PRO A 57 -10.08 -5.14 -9.94
C PRO A 57 -10.75 -5.26 -8.56
N ALA A 58 -10.90 -4.13 -7.89
CA ALA A 58 -11.65 -4.00 -6.66
C ALA A 58 -12.61 -2.82 -6.76
N PRO A 59 -13.71 -2.85 -5.99
CA PRO A 59 -14.69 -1.77 -6.08
C PRO A 59 -14.31 -0.55 -5.23
N ALA A 60 -13.36 -0.73 -4.31
CA ALA A 60 -12.62 0.31 -3.62
C ALA A 60 -11.24 -0.22 -3.19
N TYR A 61 -10.27 0.67 -2.97
CA TYR A 61 -8.93 0.34 -2.52
C TYR A 61 -8.61 1.05 -1.22
N ARG A 62 -8.04 0.31 -0.26
CA ARG A 62 -7.58 0.85 1.02
C ARG A 62 -6.11 0.52 1.20
N VAL A 63 -5.26 1.52 1.06
CA VAL A 63 -3.82 1.39 1.18
C VAL A 63 -3.40 1.68 2.61
N VAL A 64 -2.77 0.71 3.27
CA VAL A 64 -2.28 0.85 4.63
C VAL A 64 -0.76 0.79 4.63
N LEU A 65 -0.12 1.91 4.93
CA LEU A 65 1.34 2.03 5.06
C LEU A 65 1.74 1.68 6.49
N CYS A 66 2.39 0.52 6.67
CA CYS A 66 2.87 0.06 7.96
C CYS A 66 4.35 0.43 8.15
N ASN A 67 4.74 0.77 9.39
CA ASN A 67 6.15 0.93 9.78
C ASN A 67 6.95 1.98 8.97
N SER A 68 6.32 3.08 8.57
CA SER A 68 6.96 4.16 7.79
C SER A 68 7.95 5.03 8.60
N SER A 69 8.07 4.81 9.91
CA SER A 69 8.88 5.62 10.83
C SER A 69 10.35 5.72 10.40
N THR A 70 10.98 4.60 10.04
CA THR A 70 12.39 4.56 9.61
C THR A 70 12.59 5.40 8.35
N LEU A 71 11.77 5.16 7.32
CA LEU A 71 11.86 5.88 6.05
C LEU A 71 11.57 7.37 6.22
N ARG A 72 10.63 7.74 7.11
CA ARG A 72 10.34 9.14 7.46
C ARG A 72 11.54 9.86 8.07
N THR A 73 12.37 9.16 8.85
CA THR A 73 13.57 9.73 9.48
C THR A 73 14.76 9.74 8.53
N THR A 74 14.98 8.69 7.75
CA THR A 74 16.16 8.57 6.88
C THR A 74 16.00 9.33 5.56
N HIS A 75 14.80 9.26 4.94
CA HIS A 75 14.52 9.86 3.63
C HIS A 75 13.11 10.49 3.57
N PRO A 76 12.89 11.62 4.27
CA PRO A 76 11.60 12.30 4.27
C PRO A 76 11.15 12.74 2.87
N ASP A 77 12.07 13.12 1.97
CA ASP A 77 11.75 13.52 0.60
C ASP A 77 11.17 12.36 -0.24
N VAL A 78 11.67 11.14 -0.03
CA VAL A 78 11.17 9.93 -0.69
C VAL A 78 9.76 9.62 -0.20
N LEU A 79 9.52 9.76 1.11
CA LEU A 79 8.19 9.57 1.68
C LEU A 79 7.20 10.62 1.18
N ALA A 80 7.61 11.90 1.15
CA ALA A 80 6.80 13.00 0.66
C ALA A 80 6.40 12.79 -0.81
N THR A 81 7.35 12.37 -1.66
CA THR A 81 7.07 12.04 -3.07
C THR A 81 6.09 10.88 -3.19
N THR A 82 6.18 9.87 -2.31
CA THR A 82 5.24 8.74 -2.30
C THR A 82 3.82 9.20 -1.95
N PHE A 83 3.66 10.09 -0.97
CA PHE A 83 2.36 10.66 -0.63
C PHE A 83 1.79 11.52 -1.74
N ASP A 84 2.62 12.30 -2.43
CA ASP A 84 2.20 13.11 -3.58
C ASP A 84 1.61 12.23 -4.70
N ILE A 85 2.30 11.13 -5.04
CA ILE A 85 1.81 10.15 -6.03
C ILE A 85 0.51 9.49 -5.57
N LEU A 86 0.40 9.15 -4.29
CA LEU A 86 -0.79 8.52 -3.73
C LEU A 86 -2.00 9.49 -3.69
N ASP A 87 -1.77 10.77 -3.43
CA ASP A 87 -2.80 11.81 -3.48
C ASP A 87 -3.31 12.01 -4.91
N ASP A 88 -2.42 12.06 -5.89
CA ASP A 88 -2.79 12.12 -7.31
C ASP A 88 -3.59 10.89 -7.75
N THR A 89 -3.12 9.70 -7.36
CA THR A 89 -3.83 8.43 -7.56
C THR A 89 -5.23 8.47 -6.96
N THR A 90 -5.36 8.98 -5.72
CA THR A 90 -6.65 9.09 -5.03
C THR A 90 -7.65 9.93 -5.83
N ARG A 91 -7.18 11.05 -6.38
CA ARG A 91 -8.02 11.93 -7.22
C ARG A 91 -8.41 11.25 -8.52
N CYS A 92 -7.48 10.57 -9.18
CA CYS A 92 -7.74 9.84 -10.42
C CYS A 92 -8.86 8.79 -10.24
N TRP A 93 -8.76 7.97 -9.18
CA TRP A 93 -9.81 6.99 -8.88
C TRP A 93 -11.13 7.62 -8.45
N ALA A 94 -11.09 8.74 -7.73
CA ALA A 94 -12.30 9.48 -7.37
C ALA A 94 -13.05 10.00 -8.61
N GLU A 95 -12.34 10.42 -9.66
CA GLU A 95 -12.95 10.78 -10.95
C GLU A 95 -13.57 9.57 -11.65
N ALA A 96 -12.98 8.38 -11.50
CA ALA A 96 -13.54 7.12 -11.97
C ALA A 96 -14.70 6.59 -11.08
N GLY A 97 -15.00 7.23 -9.95
CA GLY A 97 -16.05 6.84 -9.01
C GLY A 97 -15.65 5.69 -8.06
N ILE A 98 -14.35 5.40 -7.94
CA ILE A 98 -13.81 4.35 -7.08
C ILE A 98 -13.15 5.02 -5.87
N ALA A 99 -13.48 4.53 -4.67
CA ALA A 99 -12.86 5.05 -3.45
C ALA A 99 -11.43 4.50 -3.31
N PHE A 100 -10.44 5.38 -3.29
CA PHE A 100 -9.05 5.04 -3.00
C PHE A 100 -8.62 5.82 -1.75
N SER A 101 -8.35 5.11 -0.66
CA SER A 101 -8.00 5.72 0.64
C SER A 101 -6.62 5.28 1.07
N VAL A 102 -5.86 6.19 1.66
CA VAL A 102 -4.51 5.94 2.17
C VAL A 102 -4.49 6.19 3.67
N GLU A 103 -4.03 5.20 4.43
CA GLU A 103 -3.88 5.27 5.87
C GLU A 103 -2.46 4.91 6.26
N VAL A 104 -1.92 5.62 7.24
CA VAL A 104 -0.62 5.30 7.84
C VAL A 104 -0.89 4.61 9.15
N MET A 105 -0.45 3.37 9.26
CA MET A 105 -0.47 2.62 10.50
C MET A 105 0.95 2.65 11.06
N GLU A 106 1.19 3.60 11.95
CA GLU A 106 2.37 3.56 12.81
C GLU A 106 2.16 2.42 13.80
N ASP A 107 3.13 1.50 13.89
CA ASP A 107 3.08 0.36 14.79
C ASP A 107 2.95 0.85 16.23
N ASP A 108 1.75 0.75 16.82
CA ASP A 108 1.59 0.68 18.26
C ASP A 108 1.79 -0.79 18.65
N ALA A 109 3.08 -1.15 18.75
CA ALA A 109 3.60 -2.48 19.09
C ALA A 109 3.36 -3.59 18.05
N PRO A 110 4.34 -4.51 17.89
CA PRO A 110 4.19 -5.66 17.01
C PRO A 110 3.01 -6.46 17.51
N SER A 111 1.94 -6.51 16.72
CA SER A 111 0.88 -7.48 16.94
C SER A 111 1.50 -8.85 16.74
N ALA A 112 1.99 -9.42 17.85
CA ALA A 112 2.32 -10.81 18.01
C ALA A 112 1.02 -11.62 17.88
N SER A 113 0.49 -11.70 16.65
CA SER A 113 -0.34 -12.80 16.18
C SER A 113 0.53 -13.70 15.30
N ALA A 114 1.69 -14.09 15.84
CA ALA A 114 2.16 -15.44 15.63
C ALA A 114 1.14 -16.36 16.32
N ARG A 115 0.10 -16.75 15.56
CA ARG A 115 -0.76 -17.88 15.90
C ARG A 115 0.19 -19.04 16.28
N PRO A 116 0.13 -19.60 17.49
CA PRO A 116 0.94 -20.78 17.78
C PRO A 116 0.52 -21.88 16.80
N PRO A 117 1.46 -22.62 16.17
CA PRO A 117 1.09 -23.84 15.47
C PRO A 117 0.45 -24.77 16.51
N HIS A 118 -0.87 -24.90 16.42
CA HIS A 118 -1.59 -25.99 17.04
C HIS A 118 -1.20 -27.25 16.28
N ASP A 119 -0.05 -27.82 16.63
CA ASP A 119 0.28 -29.20 16.29
C ASP A 119 0.97 -29.83 17.49
N ALA A 120 0.19 -30.65 18.20
CA ALA A 120 0.67 -31.56 19.21
C ALA A 120 1.65 -32.56 18.58
N PRO A 121 2.54 -33.16 19.39
CA PRO A 121 2.44 -34.61 19.46
C PRO A 121 2.49 -35.15 20.89
N ARG A 122 1.44 -35.92 21.18
CA ARG A 122 1.22 -37.02 22.13
C ARG A 122 1.73 -36.93 23.57
#